data_AF-A0A1F9D4R6-F1
#
_entry.id   AF-A0A1F9D4R6-F1
#
_cell.length_a   1.000
_cell.length_b   1.000
_cell.length_c   1.000
_cell.angle_alpha   90.00
_cell.angle_beta   90.00
_cell.angle_gamma   90.00
#
_symmetry.space_group_name_H-M   'P 1'
#
loop_
_entity.id
_entity.type
_entity.pdbx_description
1 polymer ?
#
loop_
_entity_poly.entity_id
_entity_poly.type
_entity_poly.pdbx_seq_one_letter_code
_entity_poly.pdbx_strand_id
1 'polypeptide(L)'
;MKCRNAQKKLSAYQDGELRPQEQEEVARHLLSCRACHEQYAELGWVWQALGEPGEIRPDPWFYRQLARKINEPRAQGLLPVFERFFQPLRAPVMVSIILIVGLVAGSYLGRILAPVDLLPFQTHPAGYSQEALFASMKVFDPAPPGTFAEGYLRMVSYKENDSK
;
A
#
# COMPACT_ATOMS: atom_id res chain seq x y z
N MET A 1 -37.15 -4.60 38.09
CA MET A 1 -36.46 -5.80 37.54
C MET A 1 -37.08 -7.06 38.14
N LYS A 2 -37.07 -8.20 37.42
CA LYS A 2 -37.51 -9.52 37.94
C LYS A 2 -36.38 -10.20 38.73
N CYS A 3 -36.71 -10.96 39.79
CA CYS A 3 -35.71 -11.61 40.65
C CYS A 3 -34.71 -12.47 39.86
N ARG A 4 -35.18 -13.27 38.91
CA ARG A 4 -34.31 -14.12 38.07
C ARG A 4 -33.25 -13.33 37.29
N ASN A 5 -33.59 -12.10 36.86
CA ASN A 5 -32.64 -11.23 36.16
C ASN A 5 -31.65 -10.59 37.14
N ALA A 6 -32.12 -10.23 38.35
CA ALA A 6 -31.28 -9.70 39.40
C ALA A 6 -30.22 -10.72 39.84
N GLN A 7 -30.66 -11.94 40.13
CA GLN A 7 -29.84 -13.07 40.57
C GLN A 7 -28.69 -13.36 39.59
N LYS A 8 -28.99 -13.37 38.28
CA LYS A 8 -27.97 -13.57 37.24
C LYS A 8 -26.92 -12.45 37.17
N LYS A 9 -27.24 -11.27 37.70
CA LYS A 9 -26.39 -10.08 37.67
C LYS A 9 -25.66 -9.80 38.99
N LEU A 10 -25.88 -10.60 40.04
CA LEU A 10 -25.30 -10.32 41.38
C LEU A 10 -23.76 -10.38 41.40
N SER A 11 -23.14 -11.36 40.73
CA SER A 11 -21.67 -11.44 40.63
C SER A 11 -21.10 -10.21 39.91
N ALA A 12 -21.58 -9.93 38.70
CA ALA A 12 -21.15 -8.75 37.94
C ALA A 12 -21.44 -7.43 38.66
N TYR A 13 -22.49 -7.37 39.51
CA TYR A 13 -22.76 -6.24 40.37
C TYR A 13 -21.71 -6.10 41.48
N GLN A 14 -21.32 -7.20 42.13
CA GLN A 14 -20.25 -7.23 43.15
C GLN A 14 -18.89 -6.81 42.56
N ASP A 15 -18.60 -7.25 41.34
CA ASP A 15 -17.34 -6.97 40.64
C ASP A 15 -17.31 -5.58 39.97
N GLY A 16 -18.43 -4.86 39.94
CA GLY A 16 -18.53 -3.53 39.33
C GLY A 16 -18.52 -3.53 37.79
N GLU A 17 -18.84 -4.66 37.16
CA GLU A 17 -18.78 -4.86 35.70
C GLU A 17 -20.08 -4.48 34.97
N LEU A 18 -21.14 -4.14 35.70
CA LEU A 18 -22.40 -3.70 35.12
C LEU A 18 -22.33 -2.26 34.59
N ARG A 19 -23.05 -1.99 33.50
CA ARG A 19 -23.25 -0.61 33.03
C ARG A 19 -24.00 0.20 34.09
N PRO A 20 -23.80 1.53 34.18
CA PRO A 20 -24.38 2.36 35.24
C PRO A 20 -25.90 2.21 35.41
N GLN A 21 -26.64 2.11 34.30
CA GLN A 21 -28.10 1.91 34.34
C GLN A 21 -28.48 0.56 34.96
N GLU A 22 -27.76 -0.51 34.64
CA GLU A 22 -28.04 -1.85 35.14
C GLU A 22 -27.64 -1.98 36.61
N GLN A 23 -26.55 -1.30 37.01
CA GLN A 23 -26.11 -1.25 38.39
C GLN A 23 -27.17 -0.60 39.29
N GLU A 24 -27.72 0.53 38.85
CA GLU A 24 -28.81 1.23 39.55
C GLU A 24 -30.09 0.39 39.62
N GLU A 25 -30.45 -0.33 38.54
CA GLU A 25 -31.60 -1.24 38.54
C GLU A 25 -31.44 -2.40 39.54
N VAL A 26 -30.24 -2.96 39.64
CA VAL A 26 -29.91 -4.02 40.61
C VAL A 26 -29.92 -3.48 42.02
N ALA A 27 -29.29 -2.33 42.28
CA ALA A 27 -29.27 -1.69 43.59
C ALA A 27 -30.69 -1.43 44.10
N ARG A 28 -31.55 -0.83 43.26
CA ARG A 28 -32.96 -0.60 43.60
C ARG A 28 -33.71 -1.89 43.88
N HIS A 29 -33.43 -2.95 43.12
CA HIS A 29 -34.05 -4.24 43.35
C HIS A 29 -33.65 -4.85 44.69
N LEU A 30 -32.35 -4.79 45.05
CA LEU A 30 -31.84 -5.28 46.34
C LEU A 30 -32.48 -4.57 47.53
N LEU A 31 -32.76 -3.27 47.41
CA LEU A 31 -33.50 -2.51 48.44
C LEU A 31 -34.96 -2.96 48.58
N SER A 32 -35.59 -3.39 47.48
CA SER A 32 -37.01 -3.79 47.47
C SER A 32 -37.25 -5.28 47.72
N CYS A 33 -36.25 -6.14 47.51
CA CYS A 33 -36.42 -7.60 47.50
C CYS A 33 -35.45 -8.26 48.49
N ARG A 34 -35.99 -8.65 49.66
CA ARG A 34 -35.25 -9.33 50.73
C ARG A 34 -34.56 -10.62 50.25
N ALA A 35 -35.22 -11.45 49.45
CA ALA A 35 -34.65 -12.71 48.98
C ALA A 35 -33.40 -12.50 48.10
N CYS A 36 -33.42 -11.50 47.21
CA CYS A 36 -32.23 -11.18 46.40
C CYS A 36 -31.13 -10.52 47.23
N HIS A 37 -31.49 -9.74 48.25
CA HIS A 37 -30.53 -9.17 49.20
C HIS A 37 -29.83 -10.25 50.02
N GLU A 38 -30.56 -11.25 50.53
CA GLU A 38 -29.98 -12.38 51.27
C GLU A 38 -29.01 -13.18 50.39
N GLN A 39 -29.37 -13.47 49.13
CA GLN A 39 -28.47 -14.13 48.18
C GLN A 39 -27.23 -13.31 47.86
N TYR A 40 -27.36 -12.00 47.73
CA TYR A 40 -26.22 -11.11 47.54
C TYR A 40 -25.30 -11.11 48.76
N ALA A 41 -25.87 -11.12 49.98
CA ALA A 41 -25.10 -11.23 51.21
C ALA A 41 -24.36 -12.58 51.27
N GLU A 42 -25.02 -13.70 50.99
CA GLU A 42 -24.40 -15.04 50.92
C GLU A 42 -23.20 -15.08 49.97
N LEU A 43 -23.32 -14.45 48.79
CA LEU A 43 -22.21 -14.33 47.84
C LEU A 43 -21.02 -13.57 48.45
N GLY A 44 -21.29 -12.47 49.15
CA GLY A 44 -20.28 -11.70 49.89
C GLY A 44 -19.62 -12.52 51.00
N TRP A 45 -20.37 -13.32 51.74
CA TRP A 45 -19.83 -14.23 52.77
C TRP A 45 -18.91 -15.29 52.18
N VAL A 46 -19.31 -15.92 51.07
CA VAL A 46 -18.45 -16.89 50.36
C VAL A 46 -17.14 -16.21 49.94
N TRP A 47 -17.23 -15.00 49.38
CA TRP A 47 -16.04 -14.24 48.96
C TRP A 47 -15.10 -13.92 50.14
N GLN A 48 -15.64 -13.51 51.27
CA GLN A 48 -14.85 -13.27 52.48
C GLN A 48 -14.21 -14.54 53.04
N ALA A 49 -14.90 -15.68 52.93
CA ALA A 49 -14.39 -16.98 53.38
C ALA A 49 -13.20 -17.49 52.53
N LEU A 50 -13.09 -17.07 51.27
CA LEU A 50 -11.90 -17.32 50.44
C LEU A 50 -10.64 -16.62 50.98
N GLY A 51 -10.81 -15.60 51.83
CA GLY A 51 -9.72 -14.83 52.42
C GLY A 51 -9.08 -13.85 51.44
N GLU A 52 -8.14 -13.06 51.95
CA GLU A 52 -7.31 -12.21 51.09
C GLU A 52 -6.29 -13.09 50.35
N PRO A 53 -6.13 -12.92 49.03
CA PRO A 53 -5.04 -13.56 48.32
C PRO A 53 -3.71 -13.15 48.97
N GLY A 54 -2.84 -14.12 49.20
CA GLY A 54 -1.52 -13.87 49.81
C GLY A 54 -0.73 -12.82 49.02
N GLU A 55 0.19 -12.14 49.70
CA GLU A 55 0.99 -11.07 49.10
C GLU A 55 1.77 -11.60 47.88
N ILE A 56 1.33 -11.19 46.68
CA ILE A 56 1.98 -11.55 45.42
C ILE A 56 3.27 -10.72 45.34
N ARG A 57 4.42 -11.35 45.57
CA ARG A 57 5.72 -10.73 45.30
C ARG A 57 6.07 -10.92 43.83
N PRO A 58 6.01 -9.86 42.99
CA PRO A 58 6.44 -9.98 41.61
C PRO A 58 7.95 -10.23 41.54
N ASP A 59 8.39 -10.87 40.46
CA ASP A 59 9.82 -11.03 40.17
C ASP A 59 10.52 -9.65 40.10
N PRO A 60 11.77 -9.50 40.58
CA PRO A 60 12.50 -8.23 40.54
C PRO A 60 12.61 -7.58 39.16
N TRP A 61 12.48 -8.34 38.07
CA TRP A 61 12.50 -7.84 36.69
C TRP A 61 11.13 -7.52 36.12
N PHE A 62 10.04 -7.91 36.78
CA PHE A 62 8.67 -7.73 36.31
C PHE A 62 8.37 -6.28 35.96
N TYR A 63 8.67 -5.34 36.87
CA TYR A 63 8.41 -3.91 36.64
C TYR A 63 9.24 -3.34 35.49
N ARG A 64 10.48 -3.82 35.28
CA ARG A 64 11.29 -3.42 34.12
C ARG A 64 10.68 -3.92 32.81
N GLN A 65 10.22 -5.16 32.79
CA GLN A 65 9.60 -5.73 31.60
C GLN A 65 8.24 -5.09 31.29
N LEU A 66 7.46 -4.79 32.34
CA LEU A 66 6.18 -4.09 32.24
C LEU A 66 6.39 -2.66 31.72
N ALA A 67 7.33 -1.92 32.30
CA ALA A 67 7.67 -0.57 31.84
C ALA A 67 8.10 -0.56 30.37
N ARG A 68 8.89 -1.56 29.94
CA ARG A 68 9.25 -1.71 28.52
C ARG A 68 8.02 -1.94 27.64
N LYS A 69 7.10 -2.82 28.03
CA LYS A 69 5.87 -3.11 27.26
C LYS A 69 4.87 -1.95 27.21
N ILE A 70 4.76 -1.15 28.27
CA ILE A 70 3.89 0.03 28.30
C ILE A 70 4.48 1.16 27.47
N ASN A 71 5.80 1.35 27.54
CA ASN A 71 6.51 2.42 26.85
C ASN A 71 6.93 2.06 25.42
N GLU A 72 6.90 0.78 25.03
CA GLU A 72 7.02 0.39 23.63
C GLU A 72 5.85 1.06 22.89
N PRO A 73 6.11 2.07 22.03
CA PRO A 73 5.06 2.64 21.22
C PRO A 73 4.53 1.47 20.40
N ARG A 74 3.30 1.05 20.70
CA ARG A 74 2.58 -0.01 19.99
C ARG A 74 2.78 0.30 18.52
N ALA A 75 3.66 -0.43 17.87
CA ALA A 75 4.13 -0.07 16.55
C ALA A 75 2.90 -0.12 15.63
N GLN A 76 2.28 1.04 15.43
CA GLN A 76 1.15 1.24 14.53
C GLN A 76 1.72 1.17 13.12
N GLY A 77 2.16 -0.02 12.71
CA GLY A 77 2.84 -0.25 11.45
C GLY A 77 4.14 0.55 11.30
N LEU A 78 4.92 0.18 10.30
CA LEU A 78 6.10 0.95 9.89
C LEU A 78 5.73 2.21 9.09
N LEU A 79 4.44 2.53 8.91
CA LEU A 79 3.96 3.56 7.96
C LEU A 79 2.89 4.57 8.46
N PRO A 80 2.72 4.92 9.75
CA PRO A 80 1.74 5.93 10.14
C PRO A 80 2.22 7.36 9.80
N VAL A 81 3.54 7.56 9.69
CA VAL A 81 4.16 8.86 9.35
C VAL A 81 4.10 9.12 7.84
N PHE A 82 4.24 8.09 7.02
CA PHE A 82 4.22 8.21 5.56
C PHE A 82 2.80 8.52 5.05
N GLU A 83 1.77 7.83 5.54
CA GLU A 83 0.37 8.13 5.15
C GLU A 83 -0.06 9.55 5.55
N ARG A 84 0.37 10.04 6.72
CA ARG A 84 0.01 11.39 7.20
C ARG A 84 0.73 12.50 6.44
N PHE A 85 1.95 12.25 5.94
CA PHE A 85 2.69 13.18 5.11
C PHE A 85 2.12 13.31 3.69
N PHE A 86 1.54 12.22 3.14
CA PHE A 86 0.96 12.20 1.79
C PHE A 86 -0.56 12.49 1.75
N GLN A 87 -1.24 12.66 2.89
CA GLN A 87 -2.69 12.87 2.93
C GLN A 87 -3.20 14.29 2.62
N PRO A 88 -2.48 15.42 2.84
CA PRO A 88 -3.02 16.73 2.47
C PRO A 88 -2.62 17.22 1.07
N LEU A 89 -1.79 16.48 0.31
CA LEU A 89 -1.29 16.91 -1.01
C LEU A 89 -1.93 16.15 -2.18
N ARG A 90 -3.26 16.23 -2.28
CA ARG A 90 -3.96 15.98 -3.55
C ARG A 90 -4.13 17.30 -4.31
N ALA A 91 -3.33 17.52 -5.35
CA ALA A 91 -3.80 17.28 -6.73
C ALA A 91 -3.08 18.05 -7.87
N PRO A 92 -2.52 19.28 -7.73
CA PRO A 92 -1.77 19.86 -8.86
C PRO A 92 -0.27 20.12 -8.60
N VAL A 93 0.12 20.59 -7.41
CA VAL A 93 1.47 21.18 -7.22
C VAL A 93 2.60 20.15 -7.29
N MET A 94 2.42 18.97 -6.69
CA MET A 94 3.48 17.95 -6.70
C MET A 94 3.73 17.35 -8.08
N VAL A 95 2.68 17.20 -8.90
CA VAL A 95 2.83 16.74 -10.28
C VAL A 95 3.63 17.78 -11.07
N SER A 96 3.34 19.07 -10.90
CA SER A 96 4.10 20.15 -11.54
C SER A 96 5.57 20.14 -11.11
N ILE A 97 5.85 19.98 -9.81
CA ILE A 97 7.23 19.94 -9.30
C ILE A 97 7.98 18.73 -9.82
N ILE A 98 7.39 17.53 -9.80
CA ILE A 98 8.04 16.32 -10.33
C ILE A 98 8.30 16.45 -11.83
N LEU A 99 7.37 17.01 -12.59
CA LEU A 99 7.52 17.22 -14.04
C LEU A 99 8.63 18.25 -14.32
N ILE A 100 8.64 19.38 -13.60
CA ILE A 100 9.69 20.41 -13.72
C ILE A 100 11.05 19.82 -13.34
N VAL A 101 11.16 19.13 -12.21
CA VAL A 101 12.40 18.50 -11.77
C VAL A 101 12.88 17.45 -12.77
N GLY A 102 11.97 16.61 -13.29
CA GLY A 102 12.29 15.62 -14.32
C GLY A 102 12.76 16.24 -15.63
N LEU A 103 12.15 17.35 -16.06
CA LEU A 103 12.50 18.04 -17.30
C LEU A 103 13.81 18.81 -17.15
N VAL A 104 14.06 19.42 -16.00
CA VAL A 104 15.33 20.09 -15.68
C VAL A 104 16.45 19.07 -15.54
N ALA A 105 16.24 17.98 -14.80
CA ALA A 105 17.24 16.92 -14.65
C ALA A 105 17.51 16.22 -15.97
N GLY A 106 16.47 15.87 -16.73
CA GLY A 106 16.60 15.24 -18.05
C GLY A 106 17.30 16.14 -19.07
N SER A 107 16.98 17.44 -19.10
CA SER A 107 17.68 18.38 -19.98
C SER A 107 19.12 18.65 -19.54
N TYR A 108 19.38 18.70 -18.23
CA TYR A 108 20.74 18.84 -17.70
C TYR A 108 21.60 17.61 -18.00
N LEU A 109 21.09 16.40 -17.74
CA LEU A 109 21.77 15.16 -18.11
C LEU A 109 21.90 15.03 -19.63
N GLY A 110 20.87 15.37 -20.40
CA GLY A 110 20.93 15.35 -21.86
C GLY A 110 21.98 16.32 -22.42
N ARG A 111 22.18 17.48 -21.79
CA ARG A 111 23.18 18.47 -22.18
C ARG A 111 24.60 18.13 -21.70
N ILE A 112 24.72 17.33 -20.65
CA ILE A 112 26.00 16.75 -20.20
C ILE A 112 26.40 15.57 -21.07
N LEU A 113 25.43 14.75 -21.50
CA LEU A 113 25.62 13.62 -22.40
C LEU A 113 25.66 14.03 -23.88
N ALA A 114 25.25 15.26 -24.21
CA ALA A 114 25.38 15.85 -25.54
C ALA A 114 26.38 17.01 -25.51
N PRO A 115 27.66 16.70 -25.74
CA PRO A 115 28.26 17.24 -26.94
C PRO A 115 28.92 16.13 -27.78
N VAL A 116 28.34 15.93 -28.97
CA VAL A 116 29.02 15.57 -30.23
C VAL A 116 29.37 14.08 -30.45
N ASP A 117 28.96 13.63 -31.64
CA ASP A 117 29.33 12.44 -32.42
C ASP A 117 28.83 11.04 -32.00
N LEU A 118 27.54 10.79 -32.25
CA LEU A 118 27.15 9.46 -32.73
C LEU A 118 27.11 9.47 -34.26
N LEU A 119 28.28 9.12 -34.81
CA LEU A 119 28.63 8.75 -36.18
C LEU A 119 29.15 9.88 -37.11
N PRO A 120 30.25 9.64 -37.85
CA PRO A 120 30.80 10.59 -38.80
C PRO A 120 29.93 10.57 -40.05
N PHE A 121 28.83 11.34 -40.08
CA PHE A 121 28.24 11.70 -41.35
C PHE A 121 28.92 12.96 -41.85
N GLN A 122 30.04 12.74 -42.55
CA GLN A 122 30.85 13.73 -43.24
C GLN A 122 29.99 14.86 -43.80
N THR A 123 30.25 16.08 -43.34
CA THR A 123 29.82 17.31 -44.02
C THR A 123 30.62 17.45 -45.31
N HIS A 124 30.29 16.62 -46.31
CA HIS A 124 30.54 16.99 -47.69
C HIS A 124 29.36 17.84 -48.16
N PRO A 125 29.58 19.04 -48.72
CA PRO A 125 28.53 19.82 -49.38
C PRO A 125 28.24 19.12 -50.71
N ALA A 126 27.54 18.00 -50.66
CA ALA A 126 27.15 17.23 -51.83
C ALA A 126 25.68 17.56 -52.11
N GLY A 127 25.44 18.22 -53.25
CA GLY A 127 24.11 18.32 -53.82
C GLY A 127 23.44 16.95 -53.77
N TYR A 128 22.16 16.94 -53.41
CA TYR A 128 21.32 15.75 -53.33
C TYR A 128 21.37 15.03 -54.70
N SER A 129 22.26 14.06 -54.86
CA SER A 129 22.45 13.33 -56.11
C SER A 129 21.41 12.22 -56.17
N GLN A 130 20.68 12.19 -57.29
CA GLN A 130 19.54 11.30 -57.56
C GLN A 130 19.86 9.82 -57.25
N GLU A 131 21.12 9.41 -57.41
CA GLU A 131 21.64 8.06 -57.11
C GLU A 131 21.29 7.54 -55.70
N ALA A 132 21.41 8.37 -54.66
CA ALA A 132 21.19 7.92 -53.27
C ALA A 132 19.70 7.65 -52.99
N LEU A 133 18.82 8.41 -53.64
CA LEU A 133 17.37 8.26 -53.57
C LEU A 133 16.94 6.99 -54.33
N PHE A 134 17.57 6.71 -55.47
CA PHE A 134 17.37 5.45 -56.21
C PHE A 134 17.87 4.23 -55.42
N ALA A 135 18.96 4.36 -54.66
CA ALA A 135 19.46 3.28 -53.82
C ALA A 135 18.51 2.94 -52.64
N SER A 136 17.89 3.95 -52.02
CA SER A 136 16.90 3.72 -50.95
C SER A 136 15.56 3.17 -51.45
N MET A 137 15.18 3.45 -52.72
CA MET A 137 13.96 2.90 -53.32
C MET A 137 14.09 1.41 -53.69
N LYS A 138 15.32 0.88 -53.85
CA LYS A 138 15.54 -0.56 -54.10
C LYS A 138 15.17 -1.48 -52.93
N VAL A 139 14.94 -0.93 -51.73
CA VAL A 139 14.42 -1.69 -50.58
C VAL A 139 12.97 -2.14 -50.80
N PHE A 140 12.23 -1.44 -51.67
CA PHE A 140 10.85 -1.75 -52.01
C PHE A 140 10.70 -2.44 -53.37
N ASP A 141 11.80 -2.89 -53.98
CA ASP A 141 11.72 -3.71 -55.20
C ASP A 141 10.97 -5.01 -54.88
N PRO A 142 9.97 -5.41 -55.70
CA PRO A 142 9.12 -6.55 -55.40
C PRO A 142 9.86 -7.91 -55.43
N ALA A 143 11.12 -7.93 -55.87
CA ALA A 143 11.96 -9.12 -55.92
C ALA A 143 13.42 -8.79 -55.56
N PRO A 144 13.88 -9.08 -54.34
CA PRO A 144 15.29 -8.95 -53.99
C PRO A 144 16.15 -9.95 -54.77
N PRO A 145 17.46 -9.65 -54.95
CA PRO A 145 18.33 -10.44 -55.80
C PRO A 145 18.53 -11.88 -55.30
N GLY A 146 18.49 -12.86 -56.19
CA GLY A 146 18.61 -14.29 -55.91
C GLY A 146 17.30 -15.01 -55.57
N THR A 147 16.15 -14.35 -55.70
CA THR A 147 14.83 -14.95 -55.44
C THR A 147 14.18 -15.50 -56.72
N PHE A 148 13.28 -16.48 -56.58
CA PHE A 148 12.48 -17.00 -57.70
C PHE A 148 11.65 -15.92 -58.41
N ALA A 149 11.19 -14.91 -57.66
CA ALA A 149 10.45 -13.77 -58.21
C ALA A 149 11.30 -12.95 -59.19
N GLU A 150 12.59 -12.75 -58.91
CA GLU A 150 13.52 -12.06 -59.81
C GLU A 150 13.73 -12.85 -61.10
N GLY A 151 13.90 -14.18 -60.98
CA GLY A 151 14.02 -15.07 -62.13
C GLY A 151 12.79 -15.03 -63.05
N TYR A 152 11.58 -15.01 -62.47
CA TYR A 152 10.34 -14.90 -63.22
C TYR A 152 10.21 -13.55 -63.94
N LEU A 153 10.45 -12.44 -63.24
CA LEU A 153 10.39 -11.09 -63.84
C LEU A 153 11.38 -10.93 -64.99
N ARG A 154 12.59 -11.51 -64.88
CA ARG A 154 13.60 -11.47 -65.92
C ARG A 154 13.21 -12.25 -67.19
N MET A 155 12.51 -13.38 -67.02
CA MET A 155 11.98 -14.14 -68.17
C MET A 155 10.82 -13.40 -68.86
N VAL A 156 9.94 -12.75 -68.08
CA VAL A 156 8.82 -11.98 -68.63
C VAL A 156 9.33 -10.74 -69.38
N SER A 157 10.28 -10.00 -68.81
CA SER A 157 10.85 -8.80 -69.46
C SER A 157 11.67 -9.11 -70.72
N TYR A 158 12.32 -10.28 -70.78
CA TYR A 158 13.06 -10.72 -71.97
C TYR A 158 12.12 -10.93 -73.17
N LYS A 159 10.93 -11.47 -72.92
CA LYS A 159 9.94 -11.75 -73.96
C LYS A 159 9.31 -10.48 -74.55
N GLU A 160 9.29 -9.39 -73.80
CA GLU A 160 8.71 -8.11 -74.23
C GLU A 160 9.67 -7.29 -75.13
N ASN A 161 10.98 -7.50 -74.99
CA ASN A 161 11.98 -6.88 -75.86
C ASN A 161 12.18 -7.58 -77.22
N ASP A 162 11.84 -8.86 -77.34
CA ASP A 162 11.93 -9.63 -78.60
C ASP A 162 10.68 -9.48 -79.50
N SER A 163 9.70 -8.66 -79.11
CA SER A 163 8.43 -8.48 -79.84
C SER A 163 8.23 -7.07 -80.41
N LYS A 164 9.31 -6.32 -80.63
CA LYS A 164 9.36 -5.07 -81.42
C LYS A 164 10.31 -5.20 -82.60
#